data_AF-A0AAW0PTM9-F1
#
_entry.id   AF-A0AAW0PTM9-F1
#
_cell.length_a   1.000
_cell.length_b   1.000
_cell.length_c   1.000
_cell.angle_alpha   90.00
_cell.angle_beta   90.00
_cell.angle_gamma   90.00
#
_symmetry.space_group_name_H-M   'P 1'
#
loop_
_entity.id
_entity.type
_entity.pdbx_description
1 polymer ?
#
loop_
_entity_poly.entity_id
_entity_poly.type
_entity_poly.pdbx_seq_one_letter_code
_entity_poly.pdbx_strand_id
1 'polypeptide(L)'
;MRRSDVRVHVWSEKHGGRQRGKRESKPADPDQGSSSEDENSNVTGEGSEQTGKTFKDLGVTEVLCEACDQLGWKAPTKIQTEAIPVALQGKDVIGLAETGSGKTGAFALPILQSLLDTPQRLHTLVLTPTRELAFQIGEQFEALGSSIGVKCAVIVGGIDMMSQSLVLAKKPHIVIATPGRLLTI
;
A
#
# COMPACT_ATOMS: atom_id res chain seq x y z
N MET A 1 9.16 21.87 -22.40
CA MET A 1 8.56 20.64 -21.85
C MET A 1 8.46 20.83 -20.33
N ARG A 2 7.25 20.99 -19.75
CA ARG A 2 7.11 21.10 -18.29
C ARG A 2 7.24 19.69 -17.70
N ARG A 3 8.23 19.47 -16.82
CA ARG A 3 8.34 18.26 -16.01
C ARG A 3 7.21 18.30 -14.97
N SER A 4 6.25 17.40 -15.07
CA SER A 4 5.24 17.19 -14.04
C SER A 4 5.87 16.29 -12.98
N ASP A 5 6.37 16.90 -11.89
CA ASP A 5 6.71 16.17 -10.67
C ASP A 5 5.40 15.63 -10.08
N VAL A 6 5.17 14.32 -10.17
CA VAL A 6 3.98 13.67 -9.59
C VAL A 6 4.10 13.73 -8.07
N ARG A 7 3.16 14.38 -7.39
CA ARG A 7 3.14 14.43 -5.92
C ARG A 7 2.01 13.56 -5.37
N VAL A 8 2.38 12.53 -4.63
CA VAL A 8 1.41 11.73 -3.87
C VAL A 8 1.42 12.20 -2.42
N HIS A 9 0.30 12.75 -1.96
CA HIS A 9 0.12 13.18 -0.58
C HIS A 9 -0.79 12.18 0.14
N VAL A 10 -0.20 11.37 1.03
CA VAL A 10 -0.93 10.38 1.83
C VAL A 10 -1.18 10.94 3.23
N TRP A 11 -2.45 11.08 3.61
CA TRP A 11 -2.85 11.49 4.96
C TRP A 11 -3.51 10.32 5.71
N SER A 12 -3.27 10.23 7.02
CA SER A 12 -3.87 9.21 7.89
C SER A 12 -4.53 9.89 9.09
N GLU A 13 -5.81 9.62 9.30
CA GLU A 13 -6.56 10.14 10.44
C GLU A 13 -6.30 9.27 11.69
N LYS A 14 -6.06 9.89 12.85
CA LYS A 14 -6.10 9.22 14.16
C LYS A 14 -7.40 9.64 14.85
N HIS A 15 -8.36 8.73 15.01
CA HIS A 15 -9.55 9.01 15.79
C HIS A 15 -9.26 8.90 17.31
N GLY A 16 -9.48 10.00 18.02
CA GLY A 16 -9.63 10.04 19.48
C GLY A 16 -11.03 9.57 19.87
N GLY A 17 -11.11 8.60 20.78
CA GLY A 17 -12.37 7.94 21.15
C GLY A 17 -13.21 8.67 22.19
N ARG A 18 -14.47 8.21 22.33
CA ARG A 18 -15.21 8.19 23.60
C ARG A 18 -16.37 7.18 23.55
N GLN A 19 -16.30 6.12 24.37
CA GLN A 19 -17.41 5.22 24.68
C GLN A 19 -18.23 5.71 25.88
N ARG A 20 -19.54 5.49 25.83
CA ARG A 20 -20.53 5.37 26.94
C ARG A 20 -21.85 4.99 26.23
N GLY A 21 -22.57 3.89 26.42
CA GLY A 21 -22.60 2.80 27.39
C GLY A 21 -24.02 2.71 27.99
N LYS A 22 -24.81 1.66 27.68
CA LYS A 22 -25.64 0.85 28.62
C LYS A 22 -26.75 -0.02 27.97
N ARG A 23 -26.89 -1.22 28.56
CA ARG A 23 -28.08 -2.10 28.75
C ARG A 23 -28.58 -2.84 27.49
N GLU A 24 -28.97 -4.12 27.55
CA GLU A 24 -29.77 -4.80 28.57
C GLU A 24 -29.59 -6.34 28.53
N SER A 25 -30.12 -7.05 29.55
CA SER A 25 -29.81 -8.44 29.92
C SER A 25 -31.04 -9.36 29.97
N LYS A 26 -30.81 -10.67 29.74
CA LYS A 26 -31.59 -11.91 30.10
C LYS A 26 -32.44 -12.57 28.98
N PRO A 27 -32.77 -13.88 29.08
CA PRO A 27 -31.99 -15.05 29.55
C PRO A 27 -32.09 -16.31 28.61
N ALA A 28 -31.30 -17.36 28.90
CA ALA A 28 -31.42 -18.76 28.41
C ALA A 28 -32.64 -19.47 29.07
N ASP A 29 -33.26 -20.57 28.61
CA ASP A 29 -32.85 -21.91 28.10
C ASP A 29 -34.21 -22.64 27.71
N PRO A 30 -34.36 -23.95 27.38
CA PRO A 30 -33.45 -25.03 26.96
C PRO A 30 -33.99 -25.98 25.83
N ASP A 31 -33.10 -26.87 25.36
CA ASP A 31 -33.29 -28.32 25.04
C ASP A 31 -34.06 -28.88 23.80
N GLN A 32 -33.49 -29.99 23.29
CA GLN A 32 -34.02 -31.14 22.49
C GLN A 32 -34.03 -31.13 20.95
N GLY A 33 -33.19 -32.00 20.36
CA GLY A 33 -33.69 -33.31 19.88
C GLY A 33 -33.94 -33.54 18.38
N SER A 34 -32.94 -34.14 17.71
CA SER A 34 -32.96 -35.20 16.65
C SER A 34 -33.90 -35.21 15.42
N SER A 35 -33.27 -35.62 14.29
CA SER A 35 -33.78 -36.42 13.14
C SER A 35 -34.90 -35.80 12.28
N SER A 36 -35.00 -35.94 10.97
CA SER A 36 -34.34 -36.70 9.88
C SER A 36 -34.91 -36.16 8.56
N GLU A 37 -34.13 -36.29 7.49
CA GLU A 37 -34.52 -36.54 6.07
C GLU A 37 -35.81 -35.90 5.52
N ASP A 38 -35.67 -35.08 4.46
CA ASP A 38 -36.35 -35.36 3.18
C ASP A 38 -35.86 -34.43 2.06
N GLU A 39 -35.95 -35.01 0.86
CA GLU A 39 -35.35 -34.61 -0.41
C GLU A 39 -35.94 -33.33 -1.06
N ASN A 40 -35.12 -32.70 -1.90
CA ASN A 40 -35.36 -32.52 -3.35
C ASN A 40 -35.11 -31.09 -3.88
N SER A 41 -34.59 -31.10 -5.11
CA SER A 41 -34.65 -30.07 -6.16
C SER A 41 -33.67 -28.89 -6.12
N ASN A 42 -32.51 -29.16 -6.74
CA ASN A 42 -31.97 -28.43 -7.89
C ASN A 42 -32.26 -26.92 -7.95
N VAL A 43 -31.31 -26.12 -7.49
CA VAL A 43 -31.10 -24.76 -8.01
C VAL A 43 -29.71 -24.71 -8.63
N THR A 44 -29.75 -24.65 -9.95
CA THR A 44 -28.66 -24.34 -10.87
C THR A 44 -27.88 -23.10 -10.46
N GLY A 45 -26.56 -23.28 -10.39
CA GLY A 45 -25.50 -22.29 -10.52
C GLY A 45 -25.84 -20.81 -10.44
N GLU A 46 -25.47 -20.20 -9.32
CA GLU A 46 -24.88 -18.87 -9.31
C GLU A 46 -23.55 -18.96 -8.55
N GLY A 47 -22.56 -19.54 -9.23
CA GLY A 47 -21.18 -19.25 -8.89
C GLY A 47 -20.98 -17.77 -9.19
N SER A 48 -20.98 -16.93 -8.16
CA SER A 48 -20.59 -15.54 -8.28
C SER A 48 -19.13 -15.50 -8.72
N GLU A 49 -18.89 -15.43 -10.02
CA GLU A 49 -17.62 -14.94 -10.55
C GLU A 49 -17.46 -13.50 -10.04
N GLN A 50 -16.82 -13.35 -8.89
CA GLN A 50 -16.24 -12.07 -8.51
C GLN A 50 -15.15 -11.76 -9.53
N THR A 51 -15.52 -11.10 -10.62
CA THR A 51 -14.62 -10.45 -11.58
C THR A 51 -13.99 -9.23 -10.89
N GLY A 52 -13.17 -9.49 -9.88
CA GLY A 52 -12.35 -8.46 -9.24
C GLY A 52 -11.33 -7.93 -10.24
N LYS A 53 -11.18 -6.61 -10.34
CA LYS A 53 -10.14 -5.97 -11.16
C LYS A 53 -8.77 -6.54 -10.78
N THR A 54 -7.90 -6.74 -11.76
CA THR A 54 -6.51 -7.14 -11.55
C THR A 54 -5.59 -5.92 -11.54
N PHE A 55 -4.34 -6.05 -11.07
CA PHE A 55 -3.35 -4.96 -11.22
C PHE A 55 -3.09 -4.60 -12.68
N LYS A 56 -3.14 -5.59 -13.58
CA LYS A 56 -3.02 -5.38 -15.03
C LYS A 56 -4.14 -4.50 -15.56
N ASP A 57 -5.38 -4.68 -15.09
CA ASP A 57 -6.53 -3.84 -15.46
C ASP A 57 -6.38 -2.39 -14.97
N LEU A 58 -5.55 -2.15 -13.95
CA LEU A 58 -5.23 -0.81 -13.45
C LEU A 58 -4.12 -0.10 -14.27
N GLY A 59 -3.54 -0.78 -15.26
CA GLY A 59 -2.41 -0.28 -16.05
C GLY A 59 -1.04 -0.57 -15.43
N VAL A 60 -0.95 -1.50 -14.48
CA VAL A 60 0.36 -1.90 -13.93
C VAL A 60 1.11 -2.78 -14.94
N THR A 61 2.39 -2.45 -15.19
CA THR A 61 3.25 -3.25 -16.08
C THR A 61 3.46 -4.68 -15.59
N GLU A 62 3.74 -5.60 -16.50
CA GLU A 62 3.82 -7.05 -16.23
C GLU A 62 4.85 -7.40 -15.14
N VAL A 63 6.05 -6.81 -15.19
CA VAL A 63 7.09 -7.06 -14.17
C VAL A 63 6.67 -6.64 -12.76
N LEU A 64 5.83 -5.61 -12.62
CA LEU A 64 5.29 -5.19 -11.33
C LEU A 64 4.07 -6.02 -10.92
N CYS A 65 3.28 -6.52 -11.88
CA CYS A 65 2.23 -7.50 -11.60
C CYS A 65 2.83 -8.80 -11.04
N GLU A 66 3.92 -9.30 -11.63
CA GLU A 66 4.65 -10.46 -11.13
C GLU A 66 5.19 -10.22 -9.71
N ALA A 67 5.72 -9.01 -9.44
CA ALA A 67 6.16 -8.64 -8.10
C ALA A 67 4.98 -8.65 -7.10
N CYS A 68 3.82 -8.12 -7.47
CA CYS A 68 2.60 -8.22 -6.66
C CYS A 68 2.24 -9.68 -6.38
N ASP A 69 2.29 -10.55 -7.40
CA ASP A 69 1.97 -11.97 -7.26
C ASP A 69 2.91 -12.72 -6.31
N GLN A 70 4.22 -12.43 -6.39
CA GLN A 70 5.24 -12.99 -5.49
C GLN A 70 5.03 -12.55 -4.04
N LEU A 71 4.50 -11.35 -3.82
CA LEU A 71 4.10 -10.85 -2.50
C LEU A 71 2.73 -11.34 -2.04
N GLY A 72 2.05 -12.17 -2.84
CA GLY A 72 0.71 -12.69 -2.54
C GLY A 72 -0.40 -11.67 -2.72
N TRP A 73 -0.16 -10.56 -3.42
CA TRP A 73 -1.16 -9.53 -3.71
C TRP A 73 -2.01 -9.96 -4.91
N LYS A 74 -3.00 -10.82 -4.65
CA LYS A 74 -3.83 -11.42 -5.70
C LYS A 74 -4.84 -10.47 -6.34
N ALA A 75 -5.29 -9.47 -5.60
CA ALA A 75 -6.19 -8.44 -6.09
C ALA A 75 -5.83 -7.08 -5.50
N PRO A 76 -5.97 -5.98 -6.26
CA PRO A 76 -5.81 -4.64 -5.75
C PRO A 76 -6.88 -4.32 -4.71
N THR A 77 -6.48 -3.59 -3.67
CA THR A 77 -7.42 -3.06 -2.69
C THR A 77 -8.26 -1.91 -3.28
N LYS A 78 -9.30 -1.47 -2.57
CA LYS A 78 -10.15 -0.35 -3.00
C LYS A 78 -9.33 0.93 -3.28
N ILE A 79 -8.46 1.33 -2.35
CA ILE A 79 -7.63 2.54 -2.54
C ILE A 79 -6.64 2.39 -3.70
N GLN A 80 -6.13 1.18 -3.94
CA GLN A 80 -5.25 0.89 -5.08
C GLN A 80 -6.00 1.00 -6.41
N THR A 81 -7.22 0.44 -6.46
CA THR A 81 -8.11 0.50 -7.62
C THR A 81 -8.46 1.94 -8.01
N GLU A 82 -8.65 2.81 -7.03
CA GLU A 82 -8.99 4.22 -7.25
C GLU A 82 -7.75 5.07 -7.58
N ALA A 83 -6.63 4.87 -6.86
CA ALA A 83 -5.47 5.75 -6.94
C ALA A 83 -4.51 5.40 -8.07
N ILE A 84 -4.25 4.11 -8.35
CA ILE A 84 -3.20 3.70 -9.30
C ILE A 84 -3.46 4.25 -10.71
N PRO A 85 -4.65 4.09 -11.31
CA PRO A 85 -4.89 4.58 -12.67
C PRO A 85 -4.75 6.10 -12.79
N VAL A 86 -5.10 6.84 -11.73
CA VAL A 86 -4.99 8.30 -11.69
C VAL A 86 -3.53 8.73 -11.55
N ALA A 87 -2.77 8.06 -10.68
CA ALA A 87 -1.34 8.33 -10.48
C ALA A 87 -0.50 8.02 -11.72
N LEU A 88 -0.81 6.93 -12.44
CA LEU A 88 -0.14 6.58 -13.71
C LEU A 88 -0.36 7.62 -14.81
N GLN A 89 -1.43 8.41 -14.74
CA GLN A 89 -1.65 9.55 -15.65
C GLN A 89 -0.82 10.79 -15.28
N GLY A 90 0.04 10.70 -14.25
CA GLY A 90 0.85 11.81 -13.76
C GLY A 90 0.06 12.88 -13.00
N LYS A 91 -1.14 12.54 -12.49
CA LYS A 91 -1.97 13.44 -11.70
C LYS A 91 -1.61 13.35 -10.22
N ASP A 92 -1.74 14.47 -9.52
CA ASP A 92 -1.62 14.50 -8.06
C ASP A 92 -2.79 13.75 -7.41
N VAL A 93 -2.49 13.00 -6.36
CA VAL A 93 -3.47 12.16 -5.64
C VAL A 93 -3.45 12.48 -4.15
N ILE A 94 -4.65 12.71 -3.61
CA ILE A 94 -4.90 12.77 -2.17
C ILE A 94 -5.69 11.52 -1.79
N GLY A 95 -5.06 10.62 -1.02
CA GLY A 95 -5.67 9.38 -0.58
C GLY A 95 -6.14 9.46 0.87
N LEU A 96 -7.45 9.28 1.10
CA LEU A 96 -8.05 9.14 2.42
C LEU A 96 -8.44 7.68 2.64
N ALA A 97 -7.66 6.96 3.44
CA ALA A 97 -7.99 5.60 3.83
C ALA A 97 -7.34 5.22 5.16
N GLU A 98 -7.91 4.24 5.86
CA GLU A 98 -7.39 3.72 7.12
C GLU A 98 -6.07 2.95 6.96
N THR A 99 -5.35 2.73 8.06
CA THR A 99 -4.15 1.87 8.08
C THR A 99 -4.52 0.45 7.66
N GLY A 100 -3.63 -0.23 6.94
CA GLY A 100 -3.90 -1.58 6.42
C GLY A 100 -4.69 -1.62 5.11
N SER A 101 -5.23 -0.50 4.63
CA SER A 101 -6.00 -0.45 3.37
C SER A 101 -5.18 -0.62 2.08
N GLY A 102 -3.85 -0.77 2.16
CA GLY A 102 -2.98 -0.94 0.99
C GLY A 102 -2.45 0.36 0.36
N LYS A 103 -2.51 1.49 1.08
CA LYS A 103 -2.04 2.81 0.60
C LYS A 103 -0.59 2.79 0.08
N THR A 104 0.30 2.03 0.72
CA THR A 104 1.71 1.94 0.30
C THR A 104 1.84 1.42 -1.12
N GLY A 105 1.16 0.31 -1.46
CA GLY A 105 1.10 -0.20 -2.82
C GLY A 105 0.47 0.78 -3.81
N ALA A 106 -0.55 1.53 -3.36
CA ALA A 106 -1.27 2.49 -4.20
C ALA A 106 -0.39 3.62 -4.74
N PHE A 107 0.66 4.01 -4.02
CA PHE A 107 1.66 4.99 -4.51
C PHE A 107 2.98 4.34 -4.96
N ALA A 108 3.38 3.21 -4.38
CA ALA A 108 4.64 2.57 -4.73
C ALA A 108 4.62 2.03 -6.17
N LEU A 109 3.53 1.38 -6.59
CA LEU A 109 3.40 0.83 -7.94
C LEU A 109 3.54 1.89 -9.05
N PRO A 110 2.80 3.01 -9.04
CA PRO A 110 2.97 4.04 -10.07
C PRO A 110 4.35 4.70 -10.03
N ILE A 111 4.96 4.85 -8.85
CA ILE A 111 6.33 5.38 -8.70
C ILE A 111 7.36 4.44 -9.34
N LEU A 112 7.26 3.14 -9.07
CA LEU A 112 8.16 2.13 -9.63
C LEU A 112 7.98 2.01 -11.14
N GLN A 113 6.75 2.13 -11.64
CA GLN A 113 6.50 2.15 -13.08
C GLN A 113 7.13 3.37 -13.74
N SER A 114 6.94 4.58 -13.17
CA SER A 114 7.61 5.79 -13.65
C SER A 114 9.14 5.66 -13.66
N LEU A 115 9.71 4.97 -12.67
CA LEU A 115 11.15 4.73 -12.59
C LEU A 115 11.64 3.72 -13.65
N LEU A 116 10.82 2.73 -14.01
CA LEU A 116 11.11 1.81 -15.12
C LEU A 116 11.10 2.52 -16.46
N ASP A 117 10.12 3.39 -16.67
CA ASP A 117 9.97 4.14 -17.92
C ASP A 117 11.07 5.20 -18.07
N THR A 118 11.45 5.85 -16.98
CA THR A 118 12.50 6.87 -16.95
C THR A 118 13.48 6.64 -15.79
N PRO A 119 14.50 5.78 -15.98
CA PRO A 119 15.46 5.48 -14.93
C PRO A 119 16.22 6.72 -14.47
N GLN A 120 16.05 7.09 -13.19
CA GLN A 120 16.69 8.26 -12.61
C GLN A 120 17.12 8.00 -11.15
N ARG A 121 18.32 8.46 -10.79
CA ARG A 121 18.73 8.50 -9.37
C ARG A 121 18.04 9.64 -8.64
N LEU A 122 17.81 9.49 -7.34
CA LEU A 122 17.10 10.46 -6.50
C LEU A 122 15.77 10.90 -7.14
N HIS A 123 15.01 9.92 -7.63
CA HIS A 123 13.76 10.12 -8.35
C HIS A 123 12.60 10.46 -7.41
N THR A 124 12.55 9.81 -6.25
CA THR A 124 11.40 9.91 -5.33
C THR A 124 11.83 10.20 -3.91
N LEU A 125 11.09 11.11 -3.27
CA LEU A 125 11.13 11.35 -1.84
C LEU A 125 9.77 10.97 -1.23
N VAL A 126 9.78 10.11 -0.21
CA VAL A 126 8.62 9.78 0.61
C VAL A 126 8.85 10.31 2.02
N LEU A 127 7.96 11.18 2.49
CA LEU A 127 8.02 11.71 3.85
C LEU A 127 7.04 10.97 4.76
N THR A 128 7.50 10.63 5.96
CA THR A 128 6.71 9.88 6.94
C THR A 128 6.92 10.42 8.35
N PRO A 129 5.89 10.41 9.23
CA PRO A 129 6.00 10.98 10.56
C PRO A 129 6.87 10.19 11.53
N THR A 130 7.05 8.87 11.33
CA THR A 130 7.76 8.01 12.29
C THR A 130 8.82 7.15 11.61
N ARG A 131 9.80 6.68 12.41
CA ARG A 131 10.90 5.85 11.93
C ARG A 131 10.40 4.49 11.46
N GLU A 132 9.50 3.92 12.24
CA GLU A 132 8.93 2.59 12.03
C GLU A 132 8.17 2.55 10.70
N LEU A 133 7.37 3.59 10.42
CA LEU A 133 6.65 3.69 9.15
C LEU A 133 7.62 3.93 7.98
N ALA A 134 8.76 4.60 8.19
CA ALA A 134 9.79 4.74 7.16
C ALA A 134 10.39 3.40 6.76
N PHE A 135 10.73 2.56 7.74
CA PHE A 135 11.23 1.21 7.47
C PHE A 135 10.16 0.35 6.79
N GLN A 136 8.93 0.36 7.27
CA GLN A 136 7.82 -0.39 6.64
C GLN A 136 7.62 0.02 5.17
N ILE A 137 7.63 1.32 4.86
CA ILE A 137 7.52 1.77 3.47
C ILE A 137 8.76 1.36 2.66
N GLY A 138 9.96 1.47 3.23
CA GLY A 138 11.20 1.05 2.59
C GLY A 138 11.19 -0.43 2.20
N GLU A 139 10.79 -1.31 3.12
CA GLU A 139 10.63 -2.74 2.89
C GLU A 139 9.64 -3.03 1.74
N GLN A 140 8.53 -2.30 1.65
CA GLN A 140 7.56 -2.45 0.57
C GLN A 140 8.13 -2.05 -0.79
N PHE A 141 8.89 -0.96 -0.86
CA PHE A 141 9.56 -0.57 -2.11
C PHE A 141 10.65 -1.57 -2.51
N GLU A 142 11.43 -2.08 -1.56
CA GLU A 142 12.45 -3.08 -1.82
C GLU A 142 11.82 -4.40 -2.30
N ALA A 143 10.75 -4.84 -1.65
CA ALA A 143 10.00 -6.03 -2.02
C ALA A 143 9.47 -5.94 -3.47
N LEU A 144 8.74 -4.87 -3.78
CA LEU A 144 8.16 -4.64 -5.12
C LEU A 144 9.23 -4.36 -6.19
N GLY A 145 10.32 -3.69 -5.81
CA GLY A 145 11.36 -3.20 -6.73
C GLY A 145 12.59 -4.11 -6.85
N SER A 146 12.63 -5.23 -6.13
CA SER A 146 13.79 -6.12 -6.05
C SER A 146 14.19 -6.69 -7.41
N SER A 147 13.22 -7.16 -8.19
CA SER A 147 13.42 -7.74 -9.53
C SER A 147 13.92 -6.73 -10.56
N ILE A 148 13.67 -5.44 -10.34
CA ILE A 148 14.02 -4.34 -11.26
C ILE A 148 15.21 -3.50 -10.76
N GLY A 149 15.91 -3.95 -9.71
CA GLY A 149 17.14 -3.33 -9.23
C GLY A 149 16.94 -1.98 -8.54
N VAL A 150 15.75 -1.71 -7.99
CA VAL A 150 15.48 -0.48 -7.23
C VAL A 150 16.39 -0.40 -6.02
N LYS A 151 16.74 0.83 -5.62
CA LYS A 151 17.64 1.13 -4.52
C LYS A 151 16.95 2.17 -3.66
N CYS A 152 16.71 1.81 -2.41
CA CYS A 152 16.05 2.64 -1.43
C CYS A 152 17.07 3.12 -0.40
N ALA A 153 16.79 4.26 0.23
CA ALA A 153 17.46 4.68 1.44
C ALA A 153 16.42 5.16 2.44
N VAL A 154 16.49 4.63 3.67
CA VAL A 154 15.66 5.07 4.78
C VAL A 154 16.46 6.03 5.65
N ILE A 155 15.98 7.27 5.77
CA ILE A 155 16.69 8.39 6.36
C ILE A 155 15.94 8.90 7.60
N VAL A 156 16.40 8.51 8.78
CA VAL A 156 15.66 8.71 10.03
C VAL A 156 16.55 9.06 11.22
N GLY A 157 15.93 9.68 12.22
CA GLY A 157 16.55 9.99 13.51
C GLY A 157 17.00 8.75 14.27
N GLY A 158 17.96 8.90 15.20
CA GLY A 158 18.41 7.80 16.06
C GLY A 158 19.24 6.71 15.37
N ILE A 159 19.65 6.95 14.12
CA ILE A 159 20.65 6.17 13.39
C ILE A 159 21.86 7.07 13.14
N ASP A 160 23.07 6.48 13.11
CA ASP A 160 24.31 7.19 12.83
C ASP A 160 24.21 8.03 11.56
N MET A 161 24.73 9.26 11.61
CA MET A 161 24.60 10.21 10.50
C MET A 161 25.52 9.81 9.35
N MET A 162 26.78 9.45 9.64
CA MET A 162 27.76 9.12 8.60
C MET A 162 27.32 7.92 7.77
N SER A 163 26.78 6.88 8.41
CA SER A 163 26.24 5.71 7.71
C SER A 163 25.13 6.07 6.72
N GLN A 164 24.20 6.96 7.12
CA GLN A 164 23.12 7.41 6.24
C GLN A 164 23.65 8.34 5.13
N SER A 165 24.61 9.22 5.42
CA SER A 165 25.27 10.06 4.41
C SER A 165 25.98 9.20 3.35
N LEU A 166 26.63 8.11 3.76
CA LEU A 166 27.24 7.15 2.83
C LEU A 166 26.21 6.42 1.96
N VAL A 167 25.05 6.05 2.52
CA VAL A 167 23.96 5.45 1.75
C VAL A 167 23.39 6.45 0.75
N LEU A 168 23.17 7.71 1.14
CA LEU A 168 22.71 8.77 0.24
C LEU A 168 23.72 9.12 -0.85
N ALA A 169 25.03 9.09 -0.55
CA ALA A 169 26.09 9.33 -1.52
C ALA A 169 26.08 8.31 -2.68
N LYS A 170 25.52 7.11 -2.48
CA LYS A 170 25.29 6.11 -3.54
C LYS A 170 24.14 6.48 -4.49
N LYS A 171 23.45 7.60 -4.24
CA LYS A 171 22.33 8.14 -5.04
C LYS A 171 21.23 7.10 -5.24
N PRO A 172 20.54 6.66 -4.17
CA PRO A 172 19.42 5.73 -4.28
C PRO A 172 18.34 6.28 -5.23
N HIS A 173 17.50 5.41 -5.78
CA HIS A 173 16.37 5.84 -6.59
C HIS A 173 15.28 6.48 -5.72
N ILE A 174 15.05 5.92 -4.53
CA ILE A 174 13.97 6.31 -3.62
C ILE A 174 14.56 6.62 -2.25
N VAL A 175 14.19 7.78 -1.70
CA VAL A 175 14.53 8.19 -0.34
C VAL A 175 13.24 8.21 0.49
N ILE A 176 13.21 7.47 1.59
CA ILE A 176 12.10 7.47 2.54
C ILE A 176 12.62 8.10 3.82
N ALA A 177 12.03 9.21 4.28
CA ALA A 177 12.62 9.99 5.36
C ALA A 177 11.62 10.50 6.38
N THR A 178 12.08 10.66 7.63
CA THR A 178 11.38 11.54 8.58
C THR A 178 11.82 12.99 8.33
N PRO A 179 10.89 13.97 8.35
CA PRO A 179 11.21 15.36 8.02
C PRO A 179 12.38 15.94 8.81
N GLY A 180 12.42 15.67 10.12
CA GLY A 180 13.48 16.17 10.99
C GLY A 180 14.88 15.69 10.59
N ARG A 181 15.05 14.39 10.23
CA ARG A 181 16.36 13.89 9.81
C ARG A 181 16.74 14.41 8.42
N LEU A 182 15.78 14.47 7.49
CA LEU A 182 16.05 14.93 6.12
C LEU A 182 16.63 16.35 6.07
N LEU A 183 16.19 17.24 6.96
CA LEU A 183 16.71 18.62 7.03
C LEU A 183 18.12 18.72 7.62
N THR A 184 18.59 17.67 8.29
CA THR A 184 19.87 17.68 9.02
C THR A 184 20.97 16.85 8.38
N ILE A 185 20.61 15.95 7.45
CA ILE A 185 21.52 14.95 6.87
C ILE A 185 22.42 15.49 5.76
#